data_AF-A0A6S7DX92-F1
#
_entry.id   AF-A0A6S7DX92-F1
#
_cell.length_a   1.000
_cell.length_b   1.000
_cell.length_c   1.000
_cell.angle_alpha   90.00
_cell.angle_beta   90.00
_cell.angle_gamma   90.00
#
_symmetry.space_group_name_H-M   'P 1'
#
loop_
_entity.id
_entity.type
_entity.pdbx_description
1 polymer ?
#
loop_
_entity_poly.entity_id
_entity_poly.type
_entity_poly.pdbx_seq_one_letter_code
_entity_poly.pdbx_strand_id
1 'polypeptide(L)'
;MTLSLHSEQESPQEQVVAALRGELLFKVGNDLDIAAELAHSLHTHHREDVDALMLAMQQECWPEVGRYAHRILNTAQLLGCGALVELSLRVEEKLVRDGGPACAELLAGYVPVVENLSAVLARVSRTF
;
A
#
# COMPACT_ATOMS: atom_id res chain seq x y z
N MET A 1 44.20 -12.62 13.00
CA MET A 1 43.41 -12.04 11.90
C MET A 1 42.10 -12.80 11.82
N THR A 2 41.06 -12.27 12.46
CA THR A 2 39.70 -12.79 12.37
C THR A 2 38.91 -11.77 11.58
N LEU A 3 38.64 -12.08 10.31
CA LEU A 3 37.70 -11.34 9.48
C LEU A 3 36.30 -11.59 10.05
N SER A 4 35.78 -10.63 10.81
CA SER A 4 34.35 -10.59 11.12
C SER A 4 33.60 -10.32 9.83
N LEU A 5 33.08 -11.39 9.21
CA LEU A 5 31.96 -11.31 8.29
C LEU A 5 30.77 -10.76 9.08
N HIS A 6 30.63 -9.43 9.10
CA HIS A 6 29.36 -8.81 9.46
C HIS A 6 28.39 -9.19 8.35
N SER A 7 27.55 -10.19 8.59
CA SER A 7 26.33 -10.38 7.82
C SER A 7 25.51 -9.11 7.99
N GLU A 8 25.50 -8.25 6.96
CA GLU A 8 24.56 -7.13 6.85
C GLU A 8 23.15 -7.74 6.75
N GLN A 9 22.53 -7.98 7.90
CA GLN A 9 21.10 -8.29 7.92
C GLN A 9 20.38 -7.01 7.50
N GLU A 10 19.92 -6.97 6.25
CA GLU A 10 19.03 -5.92 5.76
C GLU A 10 17.90 -5.73 6.77
N SER A 11 17.63 -4.46 7.11
CA SER A 11 16.54 -4.12 8.02
C SER A 11 15.22 -4.68 7.48
N PRO A 12 14.23 -5.00 8.34
CA PRO A 12 12.93 -5.48 7.90
C PRO A 12 12.27 -4.58 6.84
N GLN A 13 12.60 -3.29 6.85
CA GLN A 13 12.08 -2.32 5.89
C GLN A 13 12.77 -2.40 4.52
N GLU A 14 14.08 -2.66 4.48
CA GLU A 14 14.82 -2.90 3.24
C GLU A 14 14.36 -4.19 2.56
N GLN A 15 14.10 -5.24 3.35
CA GLN A 15 13.55 -6.51 2.84
C GLN A 15 12.17 -6.31 2.18
N VAL A 16 11.31 -5.49 2.76
CA VAL A 16 9.98 -5.16 2.19
C VAL A 16 10.11 -4.38 0.88
N VAL A 17 11.03 -3.41 0.81
CA VAL A 17 11.31 -2.65 -0.42
C VAL A 17 11.87 -3.57 -1.50
N ALA A 18 12.84 -4.43 -1.17
CA ALA A 18 13.43 -5.37 -2.09
C ALA A 18 12.41 -6.40 -2.62
N ALA A 19 11.56 -6.94 -1.74
CA ALA A 19 10.49 -7.87 -2.11
C ALA A 19 9.50 -7.21 -3.09
N LEU A 20 9.04 -5.99 -2.79
CA LEU A 20 8.09 -5.28 -3.66
C LEU A 20 8.72 -4.90 -5.00
N ARG A 21 10.00 -4.48 -5.00
CA ARG A 21 10.76 -4.25 -6.24
C ARG A 21 10.84 -5.51 -7.10
N GLY A 22 11.14 -6.66 -6.49
CA GLY A 22 11.17 -7.96 -7.16
C GLY A 22 9.81 -8.36 -7.74
N GLU A 23 8.73 -8.14 -7.00
CA GLU A 23 7.36 -8.39 -7.46
C GLU A 23 6.98 -7.53 -8.68
N LEU A 24 7.35 -6.24 -8.68
CA LEU A 24 7.11 -5.37 -9.83
C LEU A 24 7.87 -5.81 -11.07
N LEU A 25 9.17 -6.15 -10.92
CA LEU A 25 9.98 -6.69 -12.00
C LEU A 25 9.38 -7.96 -12.58
N PHE A 26 8.96 -8.89 -11.72
CA PHE A 26 8.34 -10.13 -12.15
C PHE A 26 7.10 -9.90 -13.03
N LYS A 27 6.23 -8.94 -12.66
CA LYS A 27 5.00 -8.64 -13.42
C LYS A 27 5.25 -8.08 -14.81
N VAL A 28 6.37 -7.39 -15.01
CA VAL A 28 6.69 -6.72 -16.29
C VAL A 28 7.75 -7.49 -17.09
N GLY A 29 7.99 -8.77 -16.76
CA GLY A 29 8.95 -9.60 -17.49
C GLY A 29 10.41 -9.23 -17.25
N ASN A 30 10.73 -8.64 -16.09
CA ASN A 30 12.03 -8.12 -15.68
C ASN A 30 12.55 -6.95 -16.52
N ASP A 31 11.66 -6.24 -17.23
CA ASP A 31 12.00 -4.98 -17.87
C ASP A 31 12.13 -3.86 -16.81
N LEU A 32 13.33 -3.29 -16.69
CA LEU A 32 13.63 -2.26 -15.69
C LEU A 32 12.90 -0.95 -15.96
N ASP A 33 12.79 -0.54 -17.22
CA ASP A 33 12.17 0.74 -17.59
C ASP A 33 10.67 0.68 -17.34
N ILE A 34 10.02 -0.43 -17.73
CA ILE A 34 8.60 -0.64 -17.46
C ILE A 34 8.35 -0.79 -15.96
N ALA A 35 9.24 -1.46 -15.22
CA ALA A 35 9.11 -1.57 -13.76
C ALA A 35 9.23 -0.21 -13.07
N ALA A 36 10.12 0.66 -13.54
CA ALA A 36 10.29 2.03 -13.05
C ALA A 36 9.01 2.86 -13.28
N GLU A 37 8.46 2.81 -14.49
CA GLU A 37 7.22 3.50 -14.83
C GLU A 37 6.04 2.99 -14.00
N LEU A 38 5.91 1.67 -13.85
CA LEU A 38 4.88 1.05 -13.02
C LEU A 38 5.03 1.45 -11.54
N ALA A 39 6.24 1.41 -10.99
CA ALA A 39 6.51 1.80 -9.61
C ALA A 39 6.14 3.27 -9.36
N HIS A 40 6.51 4.15 -10.29
CA HIS A 40 6.18 5.57 -10.23
C HIS A 40 4.66 5.80 -10.29
N SER A 41 3.98 5.16 -11.25
CA SER A 41 2.53 5.25 -11.42
C SER A 41 1.78 4.75 -10.18
N LEU A 42 2.17 3.60 -9.63
CA LEU A 42 1.54 3.04 -8.43
C LEU A 42 1.77 3.93 -7.20
N HIS A 43 2.98 4.47 -7.03
CA HIS A 43 3.26 5.41 -5.94
C HIS A 43 2.38 6.66 -6.04
N THR A 44 2.34 7.30 -7.21
CA THR A 44 1.59 8.54 -7.41
C THR A 44 0.09 8.33 -7.19
N HIS A 45 -0.52 7.35 -7.85
CA HIS A 45 -1.95 7.11 -7.72
C HIS A 45 -2.36 6.61 -6.34
N HIS A 46 -1.55 5.73 -5.71
CA HIS A 46 -1.85 5.27 -4.35
C HIS A 46 -1.74 6.41 -3.33
N ARG A 47 -0.78 7.34 -3.50
CA ARG A 47 -0.71 8.55 -2.66
C ARG A 47 -1.97 9.41 -2.81
N GLU A 48 -2.39 9.68 -4.04
CA GLU A 48 -3.60 10.46 -4.31
C GLU A 48 -4.86 9.81 -3.69
N ASP A 49 -4.97 8.49 -3.80
CA ASP A 49 -6.09 7.74 -3.21
C ASP A 49 -6.06 7.76 -1.68
N VAL A 50 -4.88 7.71 -1.05
CA VAL A 50 -4.73 7.86 0.41
C VAL A 50 -5.10 9.27 0.87
N ASP A 51 -4.59 10.31 0.21
CA ASP A 51 -4.89 11.70 0.58
C ASP A 51 -6.39 11.99 0.45
N ALA A 52 -7.01 11.47 -0.61
CA ALA A 52 -8.44 11.65 -0.84
C ALA A 52 -9.31 10.79 0.08
N LEU A 53 -8.88 9.59 0.46
CA LEU A 53 -9.51 8.80 1.53
C LEU A 53 -9.54 9.60 2.84
N MET A 54 -8.39 10.17 3.23
CA MET A 54 -8.29 10.95 4.47
C MET A 54 -9.22 12.17 4.45
N LEU A 55 -9.28 12.88 3.32
CA LEU A 55 -10.19 14.01 3.16
C LEU A 55 -11.66 13.57 3.25
N ALA A 56 -12.03 12.47 2.59
CA ALA A 56 -13.38 11.92 2.65
C ALA A 56 -13.78 11.51 4.07
N MET A 57 -12.85 10.93 4.84
CA MET A 57 -13.06 10.61 6.25
C MET A 57 -13.30 11.88 7.09
N GLN A 58 -12.50 12.92 6.90
CA GLN A 58 -12.66 14.20 7.61
C GLN A 58 -13.99 14.90 7.31
N GLN A 59 -14.50 14.74 6.09
CA GLN A 59 -15.78 15.29 5.65
C GLN A 59 -16.97 14.36 5.91
N GLU A 60 -16.73 13.20 6.52
CA GLU A 60 -17.74 12.14 6.72
C GLU A 60 -18.45 11.73 5.42
N CYS A 61 -17.75 11.80 4.28
CA CYS A 61 -18.27 11.42 2.97
C CYS A 61 -18.11 9.90 2.76
N TRP A 62 -18.92 9.12 3.46
CA TRP A 62 -18.79 7.65 3.53
C TRP A 62 -18.85 6.91 2.18
N PRO A 63 -19.65 7.32 1.18
CA PRO A 63 -19.58 6.71 -0.15
C PRO A 63 -18.21 6.87 -0.80
N GLU A 64 -17.57 8.03 -0.62
CA GLU A 64 -16.22 8.29 -1.13
C GLU A 64 -15.17 7.50 -0.35
N VAL A 65 -15.31 7.37 0.97
CA VAL A 65 -14.45 6.47 1.78
C VAL A 65 -14.47 5.05 1.22
N GLY A 66 -15.65 4.51 0.92
CA GLY A 66 -15.79 3.19 0.30
C GLY A 66 -15.13 3.12 -1.07
N ARG A 67 -15.32 4.14 -1.91
CA ARG A 67 -14.69 4.22 -3.24
C ARG A 67 -13.17 4.22 -3.17
N TYR A 68 -12.57 5.00 -2.26
CA TYR A 68 -11.12 5.06 -2.11
C TYR A 68 -10.54 3.80 -1.45
N ALA A 69 -11.23 3.22 -0.46
CA ALA A 69 -10.86 1.92 0.10
C ALA A 69 -10.83 0.82 -0.98
N HIS A 70 -11.78 0.85 -1.93
CA HIS A 70 -11.80 -0.08 -3.06
C HIS A 70 -10.64 0.10 -4.03
N ARG A 71 -10.27 1.35 -4.33
CA ARG A 71 -9.10 1.63 -5.19
C ARG A 71 -7.80 1.17 -4.54
N ILE A 72 -7.68 1.37 -3.23
CA ILE A 72 -6.55 0.88 -2.44
C ILE A 72 -6.54 -0.66 -2.39
N LEU A 73 -7.70 -1.31 -2.26
CA LEU A 73 -7.83 -2.77 -2.36
C LEU A 73 -7.25 -3.28 -3.69
N ASN A 74 -7.60 -2.65 -4.81
CA ASN A 74 -7.09 -3.06 -6.13
C ASN A 74 -5.56 -2.92 -6.22
N THR A 75 -5.01 -1.85 -5.66
CA THR A 75 -3.55 -1.66 -5.56
C THR A 75 -2.92 -2.76 -4.69
N ALA A 76 -3.51 -3.06 -3.53
CA ALA A 76 -3.03 -4.11 -2.63
C ALA A 76 -3.07 -5.50 -3.28
N GLN A 77 -4.13 -5.81 -4.04
CA GLN A 77 -4.26 -7.05 -4.80
C GLN A 77 -3.21 -7.16 -5.90
N LEU A 78 -3.01 -6.08 -6.66
CA LEU A 78 -1.97 -6.03 -7.70
C LEU A 78 -0.61 -6.35 -7.09
N LEU A 79 -0.29 -5.79 -5.93
CA LEU A 79 1.00 -5.94 -5.25
C LEU A 79 1.10 -7.19 -4.35
N GLY A 80 0.08 -8.05 -4.29
CA GLY A 80 0.09 -9.25 -3.45
C GLY A 80 0.11 -8.98 -1.94
N CYS A 81 -0.33 -7.80 -1.49
CA CYS A 81 -0.35 -7.39 -0.08
C CYS A 81 -1.55 -8.01 0.67
N GLY A 82 -1.54 -9.33 0.88
CA GLY A 82 -2.68 -10.09 1.41
C GLY A 82 -3.32 -9.54 2.69
N ALA A 83 -2.51 -9.12 3.68
CA ALA A 83 -3.04 -8.53 4.91
C ALA A 83 -3.81 -7.21 4.67
N LEU A 84 -3.35 -6.37 3.74
CA LEU A 84 -4.04 -5.14 3.38
C LEU A 84 -5.29 -5.41 2.53
N VAL A 85 -5.27 -6.45 1.69
CA VAL A 85 -6.44 -6.93 0.96
C VAL A 85 -7.55 -7.31 1.94
N GLU A 86 -7.25 -8.15 2.93
CA GLU A 86 -8.22 -8.56 3.96
C GLU A 86 -8.75 -7.36 4.76
N LEU A 87 -7.88 -6.43 5.13
CA LEU A 87 -8.28 -5.25 5.89
C LEU A 87 -9.18 -4.32 5.07
N SER A 88 -8.88 -4.12 3.78
CA SER A 88 -9.70 -3.30 2.88
C SER A 88 -11.08 -3.90 2.67
N LEU A 89 -11.17 -5.23 2.49
CA LEU A 89 -12.44 -5.94 2.38
C LEU A 89 -13.30 -5.79 3.65
N ARG A 90 -12.68 -5.87 4.84
CA ARG A 90 -13.39 -5.63 6.11
C ARG A 90 -13.92 -4.19 6.22
N VAL A 91 -13.19 -3.21 5.72
CA VAL A 91 -13.65 -1.80 5.66
C VAL A 91 -14.86 -1.67 4.75
N GLU A 92 -14.81 -2.23 3.54
CA GLU A 92 -15.93 -2.21 2.60
C GLU A 92 -17.18 -2.90 3.18
N GLU A 93 -17.03 -4.11 3.71
CA GLU A 93 -18.13 -4.86 4.31
C GLU A 93 -18.79 -4.08 5.46
N LYS A 94 -17.96 -3.47 6.32
CA LYS A 94 -18.44 -2.72 7.48
C LYS A 94 -19.14 -1.42 7.08
N LEU A 95 -18.64 -0.71 6.07
CA LEU A 95 -19.30 0.47 5.52
C LEU A 95 -20.67 0.13 4.94
N VAL A 96 -20.80 -1.00 4.23
CA VAL A 96 -22.07 -1.45 3.66
C VAL A 96 -23.05 -1.87 4.75
N ARG A 97 -22.60 -2.60 5.77
CA ARG A 97 -23.48 -3.20 6.79
C ARG A 97 -23.89 -2.23 7.90
N ASP A 98 -22.92 -1.51 8.45
CA ASP A 98 -23.10 -0.73 9.69
C ASP A 98 -23.13 0.79 9.43
N GLY A 99 -22.82 1.22 8.21
CA GLY A 99 -22.68 2.62 7.84
C GLY A 99 -21.36 3.26 8.30
N GLY A 100 -21.18 4.51 7.89
CA GLY A 100 -19.95 5.28 8.07
C GLY A 100 -19.41 5.38 9.51
N PRO A 101 -20.20 5.92 10.46
CA PRO A 101 -19.73 6.15 11.84
C PRO A 101 -19.28 4.89 12.56
N ALA A 102 -19.92 3.76 12.27
CA ALA A 102 -19.53 2.47 12.85
C ALA A 102 -18.16 1.98 12.35
N CYS A 103 -17.71 2.45 11.17
CA CYS A 103 -16.44 2.05 10.56
C CYS A 103 -15.23 2.83 11.12
N ALA A 104 -15.45 3.90 11.91
CA ALA A 104 -14.38 4.78 12.38
C ALA A 104 -13.25 4.05 13.14
N GLU A 105 -13.59 3.09 14.00
CA GLU A 105 -12.60 2.30 14.75
C GLU A 105 -11.74 1.42 13.83
N LEU A 106 -12.36 0.80 12.83
CA LEU A 106 -11.65 -0.01 11.84
C LEU A 106 -10.75 0.86 10.96
N LEU A 107 -11.23 2.05 10.58
CA LEU A 107 -10.47 3.02 9.80
C LEU A 107 -9.24 3.54 10.57
N ALA A 108 -9.31 3.68 11.89
CA ALA A 108 -8.16 4.07 12.70
C ALA A 108 -7.00 3.05 12.63
N GLY A 109 -7.30 1.76 12.50
CA GLY A 109 -6.31 0.72 12.24
C GLY A 109 -5.90 0.58 10.77
N TYR A 110 -6.79 0.97 9.84
CA TYR A 110 -6.55 0.90 8.40
C TYR A 110 -5.58 1.97 7.90
N VAL A 111 -5.78 3.23 8.31
CA VAL A 111 -5.02 4.39 7.82
C VAL A 111 -3.49 4.20 7.94
N PRO A 112 -2.94 3.77 9.08
CA PRO A 112 -1.49 3.56 9.20
C PRO A 112 -0.93 2.52 8.23
N VAL A 113 -1.72 1.48 7.89
CA VAL A 113 -1.29 0.42 6.98
C VAL A 113 -1.24 0.93 5.54
N VAL A 114 -2.23 1.72 5.11
CA VAL A 114 -2.25 2.31 3.76
C VAL A 114 -1.20 3.40 3.58
N GLU A 115 -0.94 4.20 4.62
CA GLU A 115 0.15 5.17 4.65
C GLU A 115 1.52 4.48 4.57
N ASN A 116 1.69 3.37 5.30
CA ASN A 116 2.91 2.57 5.24
C ASN A 116 3.16 2.01 3.83
N LEU A 117 2.13 1.47 3.15
CA LEU A 117 2.26 1.04 1.76
C LEU A 117 2.71 2.20 0.86
N SER A 118 2.15 3.39 1.05
CA SER A 118 2.53 4.58 0.29
C SER A 118 4.00 4.97 0.52
N ALA A 119 4.48 4.87 1.76
CA ALA A 119 5.89 5.10 2.09
C ALA A 119 6.83 4.05 1.48
N VAL A 120 6.42 2.78 1.44
CA VAL A 120 7.16 1.70 0.78
C VAL A 120 7.23 1.92 -0.74
N LEU A 121 6.11 2.23 -1.38
CA LEU A 121 6.04 2.52 -2.82
C LEU A 121 6.93 3.72 -3.20
N ALA A 122 6.93 4.77 -2.38
CA ALA A 122 7.82 5.92 -2.58
C ALA A 122 9.30 5.55 -2.56
N ARG A 123 9.70 4.56 -1.75
CA ARG A 123 11.08 4.05 -1.70
C ARG A 123 11.37 3.16 -2.90
N VAL A 124 10.50 2.21 -3.22
CA VAL A 124 10.64 1.32 -4.38
C VAL A 124 10.79 2.11 -5.67
N SER A 125 9.98 3.17 -5.86
CA SER A 125 10.07 4.05 -7.03
C SER A 125 11.43 4.74 -7.19
N ARG A 126 12.27 4.81 -6.14
CA ARG A 126 13.63 5.39 -6.18
C ARG A 126 14.73 4.33 -6.31
N THR A 127 14.37 3.05 -6.39
CA THR A 127 15.30 1.91 -6.53
C THR A 127 15.36 1.34 -7.95
N PHE A 128 14.65 1.98 -8.88
CA PHE A 128 14.80 1.84 -10.31
C PHE A 128 15.52 3.09 -10.83
#